data_AF-A0A1M4ZZ04-F1
#
_entry.id   AF-A0A1M4ZZ04-F1
#
_cell.length_a   1.000
_cell.length_b   1.000
_cell.length_c   1.000
_cell.angle_alpha   90.00
_cell.angle_beta   90.00
_cell.angle_gamma   90.00
#
_symmetry.space_group_name_H-M   'P 1'
#
loop_
_entity.id
_entity.type
_entity.pdbx_description
1 polymer ?
#
loop_
_entity_poly.entity_id
_entity_poly.type
_entity_poly.pdbx_seq_one_letter_code
_entity_poly.pdbx_strand_id
1 'polypeptide(L)' 'MNLFLWIALYLANTAFVWWVVWGGAAEWFEGWRSLLIVDWLFALQWNSEQIALYTLVCWVGHTIWFVVGLFVPEVRTFFW' A
#
# COMPACT_ATOMS: atom_id res chain seq x y z
N MET A 1 -9.09 -15.47 6.49
CA MET A 1 -7.63 -15.59 6.28
C MET A 1 -6.95 -15.97 7.59
N ASN A 2 -5.98 -16.89 7.59
CA ASN A 2 -5.28 -17.27 8.82
C ASN A 2 -4.37 -16.13 9.33
N LEU A 3 -3.98 -16.18 10.61
CA LEU A 3 -3.20 -15.11 11.23
C LEU A 3 -1.79 -14.97 10.63
N PHE A 4 -1.13 -16.08 10.29
CA PHE A 4 0.22 -16.05 9.72
C PHE A 4 0.25 -15.37 8.36
N LEU A 5 -0.69 -15.70 7.47
CA LEU A 5 -0.83 -15.06 6.17
C LEU A 5 -1.21 -13.59 6.32
N TRP A 6 -2.04 -13.25 7.31
CA TRP A 6 -2.38 -11.86 7.61
C TRP A 6 -1.15 -11.01 7.98
N ILE A 7 -0.32 -11.54 8.87
CA ILE A 7 0.94 -10.90 9.28
C ILE A 7 1.90 -10.83 8.09
N ALA A 8 2.06 -11.92 7.33
CA ALA A 8 2.96 -11.97 6.19
C ALA A 8 2.59 -10.95 5.11
N LEU A 9 1.29 -10.81 4.79
CA LEU A 9 0.80 -9.81 3.84
C LEU A 9 1.04 -8.39 4.34
N TYR A 10 0.82 -8.12 5.63
CA TYR A 10 1.08 -6.80 6.20
C TYR A 10 2.57 -6.45 6.18
N LEU A 11 3.45 -7.42 6.46
CA LEU A 11 4.90 -7.23 6.35
C LEU A 11 5.33 -6.97 4.90
N ALA A 12 4.81 -7.74 3.94
CA ALA A 12 5.10 -7.55 2.53
C ALA A 12 4.61 -6.17 2.02
N ASN A 13 3.39 -5.77 2.39
CA ASN A 13 2.85 -4.44 2.10
C ASN A 13 3.70 -3.32 2.73
N THR A 14 4.13 -3.49 3.98
CA THR A 14 4.98 -2.51 4.66
C THR A 14 6.36 -2.41 4.02
N ALA A 15 6.96 -3.52 3.61
CA ALA A 15 8.24 -3.53 2.89
C ALA A 15 8.11 -2.83 1.52
N PHE A 16 7.02 -3.08 0.80
CA PHE A 16 6.73 -2.40 -0.46
C PHE A 16 6.57 -0.89 -0.27
N VAL A 17 5.75 -0.46 0.68
CA VAL A 17 5.57 0.97 1.01
C VAL A 17 6.89 1.59 1.41
N TRP A 18 7.70 0.88 2.20
CA TRP A 18 8.99 1.40 2.61
C TRP A 18 9.92 1.66 1.42
N TRP A 19 9.95 0.72 0.47
CA TRP A 19 10.72 0.86 -0.76
C TRP A 19 10.22 2.02 -1.64
N VAL A 20 8.91 2.23 -1.74
CA VAL A 20 8.32 3.35 -2.49
C VAL A 20 8.65 4.69 -1.85
N VAL A 21 8.44 4.84 -0.54
CA VAL A 21 8.55 6.13 0.16
C VAL A 21 9.99 6.51 0.46
N TRP A 22 10.83 5.56 0.88
CA TRP A 22 12.21 5.84 1.33
C TRP A 22 13.29 5.15 0.48
N GLY A 23 12.94 4.10 -0.26
CA GLY A 23 13.88 3.33 -1.07
C GLY A 23 14.06 3.82 -2.51
N GLY A 24 13.49 4.98 -2.87
CA GLY A 24 13.63 5.59 -4.19
C GLY A 24 12.73 5.01 -5.28
N ALA A 25 11.83 4.06 -4.96
CA ALA A 25 10.97 3.47 -5.98
C ALA A 25 9.95 4.46 -6.56
N ALA A 26 9.58 5.50 -5.81
CA ALA A 26 8.64 6.52 -6.28
C ALA A 26 9.09 7.18 -7.60
N GLU A 27 10.39 7.46 -7.78
CA GLU A 27 10.94 7.99 -9.04
C GLU A 27 10.79 6.99 -10.19
N TRP A 28 10.92 5.69 -9.90
CA TRP A 28 10.76 4.64 -10.91
C TRP A 28 9.31 4.50 -11.39
N PHE A 29 8.34 4.88 -10.54
CA PHE A 29 6.91 4.81 -10.82
C PHE A 29 6.34 6.08 -11.48
N GLU A 30 7.13 7.13 -11.73
CA GLU A 30 6.62 8.30 -12.44
C GLU A 30 6.11 7.98 -13.86
N GLY A 31 5.15 8.78 -14.33
CA GLY A 31 4.54 8.61 -15.65
C GLY A 31 3.59 7.41 -15.71
N TRP A 32 3.66 6.60 -16.77
CA TRP A 32 2.71 5.49 -16.99
C TRP A 32 2.81 4.35 -15.99
N ARG A 33 3.94 4.21 -15.29
CA ARG A 33 4.15 3.16 -14.30
C ARG A 33 3.37 3.39 -13.01
N SER A 34 2.97 4.64 -12.76
CA SER A 34 2.14 5.03 -11.61
C SER A 34 0.80 4.29 -11.62
N LEU A 35 0.27 4.00 -12.81
CA LEU A 35 -0.98 3.25 -12.99
C LEU A 35 -0.92 1.81 -12.45
N LEU A 36 0.27 1.26 -12.24
CA LEU A 36 0.43 -0.09 -11.67
C LEU A 36 0.18 -0.13 -10.17
N ILE A 37 0.24 1.03 -9.51
CA ILE A 37 0.21 1.14 -8.04
C ILE A 37 -0.90 2.09 -7.56
N VAL A 38 -1.31 3.02 -8.42
CA VAL A 38 -2.42 3.94 -8.20
C VAL A 38 -3.50 3.58 -9.21
N ASP A 39 -4.63 3.08 -8.72
CA ASP A 39 -5.77 2.65 -9.55
C ASP A 39 -6.60 3.86 -10.04
N TRP A 40 -5.92 4.88 -10.56
CA TRP A 40 -6.51 6.15 -10.96
C TRP A 40 -5.78 6.73 -12.19
N LEU A 41 -6.50 7.06 -13.27
CA LEU A 41 -5.91 7.54 -14.54
C LEU A 41 -5.10 8.85 -14.44
N PHE A 42 -5.52 9.81 -13.61
CA PHE A 42 -4.72 11.01 -13.27
C PHE A 42 -3.34 10.71 -12.65
N ALA A 43 -3.07 9.49 -12.17
CA ALA A 43 -1.74 9.14 -11.65
C ALA A 43 -0.64 9.25 -12.71
N LEU A 44 -0.99 9.14 -14.00
CA LEU A 44 -0.08 9.35 -15.13
C LEU A 44 0.75 10.64 -15.05
N GLN A 45 0.20 11.68 -14.40
CA GLN A 45 0.82 12.99 -14.29
C GLN A 45 1.46 13.24 -12.92
N TRP A 46 1.46 12.23 -12.05
CA TRP A 46 1.97 12.38 -10.70
C TRP A 46 3.49 12.34 -10.69
N ASN A 47 4.06 13.23 -9.89
CA ASN A 47 5.47 13.18 -9.54
C ASN A 47 5.71 12.16 -8.40
N SER A 48 6.97 11.86 -8.17
CA SER A 48 7.46 10.92 -7.16
C SER A 48 6.98 11.30 -5.74
N GLU A 49 6.96 12.58 -5.38
CA GLU A 49 6.45 13.03 -4.08
C GLU A 49 4.96 12.71 -3.88
N GLN A 50 4.13 12.93 -4.91
CA GLN A 50 2.70 12.62 -4.90
C GLN A 50 2.46 11.11 -4.80
N ILE A 51 3.23 10.32 -5.55
CA ILE A 51 3.17 8.86 -5.49
C ILE A 51 3.54 8.37 -4.08
N ALA A 52 4.66 8.85 -3.53
CA ALA A 52 5.10 8.49 -2.19
C ALA A 52 4.07 8.85 -1.12
N LEU A 53 3.51 10.07 -1.19
CA LEU A 53 2.47 10.53 -0.26
C LEU A 53 1.22 9.64 -0.34
N TYR A 54 0.74 9.36 -1.55
CA TYR A 54 -0.45 8.53 -1.74
C TYR A 54 -0.23 7.10 -1.23
N THR A 55 0.91 6.49 -1.56
CA THR A 55 1.29 5.17 -1.04
C THR A 55 1.33 5.16 0.49
N LEU A 56 1.84 6.22 1.12
CA LEU A 56 1.85 6.36 2.57
C LEU A 56 0.43 6.47 3.16
N VAL A 57 -0.46 7.24 2.52
CA VAL A 57 -1.87 7.36 2.94
C VAL A 57 -2.58 6.00 2.87
N CYS A 58 -2.41 5.27 1.77
CA CYS A 58 -2.94 3.91 1.63
C CYS A 58 -2.38 2.98 2.72
N TRP A 59 -1.09 3.08 3.03
CA TRP A 59 -0.47 2.30 4.09
C TRP A 59 -1.09 2.57 5.46
N VAL A 60 -1.39 3.84 5.81
CA VAL A 60 -2.09 4.17 7.07
C VAL A 60 -3.45 3.45 7.15
N GLY A 61 -4.21 3.44 6.05
CA GLY A 61 -5.46 2.69 5.95
C GLY A 61 -5.24 1.18 6.17
N HIS A 62 -4.23 0.60 5.51
CA HIS A 62 -3.86 -0.81 5.67
C HIS A 62 -3.39 -1.13 7.10
N THR A 63 -2.69 -0.21 7.79
CA THR A 63 -2.27 -0.38 9.19
C THR A 63 -3.48 -0.42 10.12
N ILE A 64 -4.44 0.48 9.94
CA ILE A 64 -5.68 0.46 10.72
C ILE A 64 -6.41 -0.87 10.48
N TRP A 65 -6.59 -1.27 9.23
CA TRP A 65 -7.23 -2.54 8.89
C TRP A 65 -6.49 -3.75 9.47
N PHE A 66 -5.16 -3.76 9.41
CA PHE A 66 -4.32 -4.79 10.02
C PHE A 66 -4.56 -4.93 11.52
N VAL A 67 -4.54 -3.81 12.25
CA VAL A 67 -4.76 -3.76 13.70
C VAL A 67 -6.16 -4.27 14.05
N VAL A 68 -7.20 -3.81 13.35
CA VAL A 68 -8.57 -4.31 13.56
C VAL A 68 -8.63 -5.82 13.31
N GLY A 69 -7.97 -6.31 12.26
CA GLY A 69 -7.88 -7.73 11.96
C GLY A 69 -7.15 -8.58 13.01
N LEU A 70 -6.35 -8.00 13.91
CA LEU A 70 -5.77 -8.75 15.02
C LEU A 70 -6.84 -9.16 16.05
N PHE A 71 -7.86 -8.32 16.25
CA PHE A 71 -8.92 -8.53 17.24
C PHE A 71 -10.21 -9.10 16.65
N VAL A 72 -10.50 -8.79 15.38
CA VAL A 72 -11.73 -9.18 14.68
C VAL A 72 -11.36 -10.04 13.46
N PRO A 73 -11.33 -11.39 13.58
CA PRO A 73 -10.89 -12.27 12.50
C PRO A 73 -11.70 -12.16 11.20
N GLU A 74 -12.97 -11.76 11.30
CA GLU A 74 -13.92 -11.63 10.19
C GLU A 74 -13.51 -10.52 9.21
N VAL A 75 -12.90 -9.44 9.70
CA VAL A 75 -12.47 -8.34 8.82
C VAL A 75 -11.28 -8.71 7.94
N ARG A 76 -10.54 -9.78 8.28
CA ARG A 76 -9.40 -10.26 7.47
C ARG A 76 -9.83 -10.79 6.11
N THR A 77 -11.12 -11.12 5.95
CA THR A 77 -11.70 -11.60 4.69
C THR A 77 -12.58 -10.57 4.01
N PHE A 78 -12.69 -9.37 4.59
CA PHE A 78 -13.40 -8.27 3.95
C PHE A 78 -12.53 -7.75 2.81
N PHE A 79 -12.79 -8.24 1.60
CA PHE A 79 -12.18 -7.74 0.37
C PHE A 79 -13.03 -6.57 -0.16
N TRP A 80 -12.36 -5.46 -0.46
CA TRP A 80 -12.79 -4.53 -1.51
C TRP A 80 -12.37 -5.09 -2.87
#